data_AF-A0A6B3H0Z6-F1
#
_entry.id   AF-A0A6B3H0Z6-F1
#
_cell.length_a   1.000
_cell.length_b   1.000
_cell.length_c   1.000
_cell.angle_alpha   90.00
_cell.angle_beta   90.00
_cell.angle_gamma   90.00
#
_symmetry.space_group_name_H-M   'P 1'
#
loop_
_entity.id
_entity.type
_entity.pdbx_description
1 polymer ?
#
loop_
_entity_poly.entity_id
_entity_poly.type
_entity_poly.pdbx_seq_one_letter_code
_entity_poly.pdbx_strand_id
1 'polypeptide(L)'
;SLGDFSCLSQAQIDERNGMLRDALAQFTANAPNTWTYLDAGNPAWIGADTMAQHLDGAGARQAHGFTLNISNYYGTGENSAYGNAINGSLSASYGYTKPYVIDTSRNGNGSNGEWCNPGGRRTGA
;
A
#
# COMPACT_ATOMS: atom_id res chain seq x y z
N SER A 1 6.20 4.25 0.32
CA SER A 1 4.98 4.10 -0.46
C SER A 1 5.28 3.78 -1.92
N LEU A 2 4.58 2.79 -2.45
CA LEU A 2 4.47 2.51 -3.88
C LEU A 2 3.57 3.52 -4.62
N GLY A 3 2.99 4.48 -3.91
CA GLY A 3 2.15 5.55 -4.47
C GLY A 3 2.92 6.65 -5.22
N ASP A 4 4.24 6.77 -5.06
CA ASP A 4 5.01 7.85 -5.70
C ASP A 4 6.24 7.35 -6.46
N PHE A 5 6.04 7.16 -7.76
CA PHE A 5 7.08 6.91 -8.76
C PHE A 5 7.33 8.12 -9.67
N SER A 6 6.53 9.18 -9.54
CA SER A 6 6.55 10.34 -10.45
C SER A 6 7.89 11.08 -10.47
N CYS A 7 8.67 10.97 -9.39
CA CYS A 7 9.98 11.57 -9.23
C CYS A 7 11.15 10.68 -9.69
N LEU A 8 10.88 9.50 -10.27
CA LEU A 8 11.88 8.51 -10.62
C LEU A 8 11.93 8.24 -12.13
N SER A 9 13.14 7.98 -12.63
CA SER A 9 13.34 7.32 -13.92
C SER A 9 13.00 5.83 -13.85
N GLN A 10 12.82 5.18 -15.02
CA GLN A 10 12.55 3.74 -15.07
C GLN A 10 13.64 2.91 -14.37
N ALA A 11 14.91 3.25 -14.56
CA ALA A 11 16.02 2.55 -13.90
C ALA A 11 15.95 2.65 -12.36
N GLN A 12 15.54 3.81 -11.82
CA GLN A 12 15.35 4.00 -10.38
C GLN A 12 14.10 3.28 -9.85
N ILE A 13 13.05 3.16 -10.66
CA ILE A 13 11.88 2.32 -10.32
C ILE A 13 12.31 0.86 -10.24
N ASP A 14 13.08 0.37 -11.22
CA ASP A 14 13.57 -1.01 -11.25
C ASP A 14 14.49 -1.31 -10.05
N GLU A 15 15.39 -0.37 -9.72
CA GLU A 15 16.25 -0.44 -8.53
C GLU A 15 15.42 -0.49 -7.23
N ARG A 16 14.45 0.42 -7.06
CA ARG A 16 13.57 0.44 -5.88
C ARG A 16 12.80 -0.87 -5.74
N ASN A 17 12.22 -1.37 -6.83
CA ASN A 17 11.50 -2.65 -6.82
C ASN A 17 12.44 -3.82 -6.53
N GLY A 18 13.70 -3.78 -7.01
CA GLY A 18 14.76 -4.71 -6.64
C GLY A 18 14.99 -4.76 -5.14
N MET A 19 15.24 -3.60 -4.52
CA MET A 19 15.45 -3.50 -3.07
C MET A 19 14.26 -4.03 -2.25
N LEU A 20 13.02 -3.79 -2.70
CA LEU A 20 11.83 -4.29 -2.02
C LEU A 20 11.71 -5.82 -2.13
N ARG A 21 11.96 -6.39 -3.31
CA ARG A 21 11.99 -7.86 -3.48
C ARG A 21 13.09 -8.50 -2.64
N ASP A 22 14.26 -7.88 -2.58
CA ASP A 22 15.37 -8.36 -1.75
C ASP A 22 15.00 -8.33 -0.27
N ALA A 23 14.36 -7.25 0.21
CA ALA A 23 13.86 -7.19 1.58
C ALA A 23 12.84 -8.29 1.89
N LEU A 24 11.89 -8.56 0.97
CA LEU A 24 10.92 -9.66 1.11
C LEU A 24 11.62 -11.02 1.19
N ALA A 25 12.65 -11.25 0.37
CA ALA A 25 13.45 -12.46 0.41
C ALA A 25 14.19 -12.61 1.75
N GLN A 26 14.78 -11.52 2.27
CA GLN A 26 15.45 -11.53 3.57
C GLN A 26 14.49 -11.84 4.73
N PHE A 27 13.29 -11.26 4.75
CA PHE A 27 12.29 -11.58 5.77
C PHE A 27 11.82 -13.03 5.67
N THR A 28 11.60 -13.53 4.45
CA THR A 28 11.21 -14.93 4.23
C THR A 28 12.26 -15.91 4.74
N ALA A 29 13.54 -15.62 4.49
CA ALA A 29 14.64 -16.50 4.87
C ALA A 29 14.96 -16.46 6.38
N ASN A 30 14.88 -15.29 7.00
CA ASN A 30 15.40 -15.06 8.35
C ASN A 30 14.32 -14.85 9.42
N ALA A 31 13.08 -14.60 9.02
CA ALA A 31 11.96 -14.36 9.93
C ALA A 31 10.69 -15.10 9.46
N PRO A 32 10.70 -16.45 9.43
CA PRO A 32 9.65 -17.25 8.79
C PRO A 32 8.26 -17.11 9.44
N ASN A 33 8.17 -16.56 10.64
CA ASN A 33 6.91 -16.31 11.37
C ASN A 33 6.42 -14.86 11.25
N THR A 34 7.02 -14.05 10.36
CA THR A 34 6.66 -12.64 10.18
C THR A 34 5.75 -12.47 8.96
N TRP A 35 4.68 -11.68 9.12
CA TRP A 35 3.90 -11.19 7.99
C TRP A 35 4.43 -9.86 7.48
N THR A 36 4.84 -9.84 6.21
CA THR A 36 5.29 -8.64 5.52
C THR A 36 4.16 -8.01 4.72
N TYR A 37 4.02 -6.69 4.82
CA TYR A 37 3.04 -5.91 4.07
C TYR A 37 3.75 -4.78 3.32
N LEU A 38 3.52 -4.68 2.01
CA LEU A 38 4.04 -3.57 1.20
C LEU A 38 3.12 -2.35 1.30
N ASP A 39 3.69 -1.16 1.44
CA ASP A 39 2.90 0.07 1.58
C ASP A 39 2.31 0.54 0.25
N ALA A 40 0.97 0.47 0.15
CA ALA A 40 0.17 0.77 -1.03
C ALA A 40 -0.56 2.12 -0.95
N GLY A 41 -0.06 3.05 -0.13
CA GLY A 41 -0.55 4.43 -0.11
C GLY A 41 -1.97 4.56 0.44
N ASN A 42 -2.82 5.32 -0.23
CA ASN A 42 -4.18 5.65 0.23
C ASN A 42 -5.14 5.90 -0.96
N PRO A 43 -6.47 5.99 -0.73
CA PRO A 43 -7.49 6.03 -1.78
C PRO A 43 -7.40 7.19 -2.78
N ALA A 44 -6.72 8.28 -2.41
CA ALA A 44 -6.63 9.47 -3.25
C ALA A 44 -5.20 9.76 -3.74
N TRP A 45 -4.28 8.80 -3.63
CA TRP A 45 -2.91 8.97 -4.11
C TRP A 45 -2.77 8.60 -5.59
N ILE A 46 -3.03 7.33 -5.94
CA ILE A 46 -3.04 6.84 -7.32
C ILE A 46 -4.17 5.83 -7.53
N GLY A 47 -4.56 5.60 -8.79
CA GLY A 47 -5.62 4.65 -9.13
C GLY A 47 -5.29 3.20 -8.73
N ALA A 48 -6.33 2.41 -8.43
CA ALA A 48 -6.19 1.04 -7.97
C ALA A 48 -5.48 0.13 -8.98
N ASP A 49 -5.76 0.29 -10.28
CA ASP A 49 -5.09 -0.47 -11.36
C ASP A 49 -3.59 -0.19 -11.39
N THR A 50 -3.19 1.08 -11.31
CA THR A 50 -1.78 1.47 -11.25
C THR A 50 -1.10 0.97 -9.98
N MET A 51 -1.78 1.05 -8.83
CA MET A 51 -1.24 0.50 -7.57
C MET A 51 -1.07 -1.02 -7.63
N ALA A 52 -2.00 -1.75 -8.25
CA ALA A 52 -1.86 -3.18 -8.47
C ALA A 52 -0.62 -3.52 -9.33
N GLN A 53 -0.36 -2.74 -10.39
CA GLN A 53 0.86 -2.87 -11.18
C GLN A 53 2.13 -2.61 -10.36
N HIS A 54 2.13 -1.56 -9.53
CA HIS A 54 3.27 -1.24 -8.67
C HIS A 54 3.52 -2.33 -7.62
N LEU A 55 2.45 -2.86 -7.00
CA LEU A 55 2.52 -3.96 -6.04
C LEU A 55 3.10 -5.23 -6.68
N ASP A 56 2.63 -5.61 -7.86
CA ASP A 56 3.14 -6.79 -8.55
C ASP A 56 4.62 -6.63 -8.89
N GLY A 57 5.02 -5.49 -9.46
CA GLY A 57 6.41 -5.18 -9.77
C GLY A 57 7.35 -5.16 -8.55
N ALA A 58 6.83 -4.73 -7.39
CA ALA A 58 7.55 -4.74 -6.11
C ALA A 58 7.59 -6.11 -5.43
N GLY A 59 6.93 -7.14 -5.98
CA GLY A 59 6.97 -8.50 -5.47
C GLY A 59 5.87 -8.84 -4.46
N ALA A 60 4.72 -8.15 -4.49
CA ALA A 60 3.59 -8.40 -3.57
C ALA A 60 3.14 -9.88 -3.53
N ARG A 61 3.39 -10.65 -4.59
CA ARG A 61 3.15 -12.11 -4.59
C ARG A 61 3.88 -12.84 -3.46
N GLN A 62 5.08 -12.39 -3.09
CA GLN A 62 5.88 -12.95 -2.00
C GLN A 62 5.48 -12.39 -0.62
N ALA A 63 4.98 -11.15 -0.58
CA ALA A 63 4.50 -10.54 0.65
C ALA A 63 3.25 -11.25 1.19
N HIS A 64 3.00 -11.14 2.50
CA HIS A 64 1.73 -11.58 3.07
C HIS A 64 0.59 -10.68 2.57
N GLY A 65 0.81 -9.37 2.52
CA GLY A 65 -0.22 -8.42 2.10
C GLY A 65 0.28 -7.04 1.69
N PHE A 66 -0.61 -6.05 1.75
CA PHE A 66 -0.27 -4.64 1.60
C PHE A 66 -0.89 -3.76 2.70
N THR A 67 -0.31 -2.60 2.98
CA THR A 67 -0.85 -1.62 3.93
C THR A 67 -1.51 -0.47 3.20
N LEU A 68 -2.52 0.12 3.83
CA LEU A 68 -3.19 1.33 3.36
C LEU A 68 -3.23 2.38 4.48
N ASN A 69 -3.30 3.63 4.06
CA ASN A 69 -3.52 4.80 4.91
C ASN A 69 -2.36 5.17 5.85
N ILE A 70 -1.17 4.57 5.71
CA ILE A 70 -0.04 4.83 6.61
C ILE A 70 0.17 6.33 6.76
N SER A 71 0.07 6.82 8.00
CA SER A 71 0.23 8.24 8.35
C SER A 71 -0.77 9.20 7.68
N ASN A 72 -1.93 8.72 7.22
CA ASN A 72 -2.97 9.53 6.60
C ASN A 72 -4.30 9.46 7.36
N TYR A 73 -5.36 10.06 6.79
CA TYR A 73 -6.61 10.33 7.50
C TYR A 73 -7.86 9.81 6.77
N TYR A 74 -7.72 9.17 5.61
CA TYR A 74 -8.89 8.68 4.86
C TYR A 74 -9.68 7.66 5.67
N GLY A 75 -11.00 7.73 5.58
CA GLY A 75 -11.89 6.90 6.37
C GLY A 75 -11.65 5.41 6.12
N THR A 76 -11.94 4.57 7.12
CA THR A 76 -11.75 3.11 6.99
C THR A 76 -12.59 2.52 5.86
N GLY A 77 -13.80 3.06 5.62
CA GLY A 77 -14.64 2.64 4.50
C GLY A 77 -14.03 2.98 3.13
N GLU A 78 -13.45 4.17 2.98
CA GLU A 78 -12.75 4.58 1.75
C GLU A 78 -11.53 3.70 1.47
N ASN A 79 -10.74 3.41 2.50
CA ASN A 79 -9.60 2.50 2.40
C ASN A 79 -10.02 1.07 2.07
N SER A 80 -11.11 0.57 2.66
CA SER A 80 -11.62 -0.77 2.37
C SER A 80 -12.08 -0.88 0.91
N ALA A 81 -12.79 0.13 0.40
CA ALA A 81 -13.19 0.19 -1.00
C ALA A 81 -11.98 0.20 -1.94
N TYR A 82 -10.96 1.00 -1.62
CA TYR A 82 -9.72 1.07 -2.40
C TYR A 82 -8.92 -0.23 -2.37
N GLY A 83 -8.75 -0.85 -1.20
CA GLY A 83 -8.07 -2.15 -1.07
C GLY A 83 -8.78 -3.27 -1.82
N ASN A 84 -10.12 -3.28 -1.82
CA ASN A 84 -10.90 -4.21 -2.62
C ASN A 84 -10.74 -3.97 -4.12
N ALA A 85 -10.69 -2.70 -4.55
CA ALA A 85 -10.41 -2.36 -5.95
C ALA A 85 -9.01 -2.82 -6.38
N ILE A 86 -7.97 -2.59 -5.56
CA ILE A 86 -6.61 -3.09 -5.82
C ILE A 86 -6.62 -4.61 -5.99
N ASN A 87 -7.30 -5.34 -5.10
CA ASN A 87 -7.41 -6.80 -5.21
C ASN A 87 -8.19 -7.24 -6.46
N GLY A 88 -9.19 -6.49 -6.89
CA GLY A 88 -9.87 -6.71 -8.16
C GLY A 88 -8.90 -6.64 -9.34
N SER A 89 -8.07 -5.60 -9.38
CA SER A 89 -7.06 -5.40 -10.42
C SER A 89 -5.93 -6.45 -10.34
N LEU A 90 -5.45 -6.79 -9.13
CA LEU A 90 -4.46 -7.86 -8.94
C LEU A 90 -4.99 -9.22 -9.44
N SER A 91 -6.25 -9.53 -9.13
CA SER A 91 -6.88 -10.77 -9.58
C SER A 91 -7.05 -10.79 -11.09
N ALA A 92 -7.49 -9.69 -11.70
CA ALA A 92 -7.74 -9.61 -13.14
C ALA A 92 -6.45 -9.64 -13.97
N SER A 93 -5.39 -8.95 -13.52
CA SER A 93 -4.14 -8.81 -14.28
C SER A 93 -3.08 -9.86 -13.94
N TYR A 94 -3.06 -10.36 -12.70
CA TYR A 94 -1.95 -11.20 -12.20
C TYR A 94 -2.42 -12.50 -11.52
N GLY A 95 -3.73 -12.72 -11.38
CA GLY A 95 -4.30 -13.98 -10.91
C GLY A 95 -4.12 -14.26 -9.42
N TYR A 96 -3.99 -13.22 -8.58
CA TYR A 96 -3.97 -13.38 -7.12
C TYR A 96 -4.61 -12.19 -6.39
N THR A 97 -4.94 -12.41 -5.12
CA THR A 97 -5.34 -11.36 -4.17
C THR A 97 -4.46 -11.45 -2.93
N LYS A 98 -4.49 -10.39 -2.11
CA LYS A 98 -3.74 -10.31 -0.86
C LYS A 98 -4.58 -9.67 0.24
N PRO A 99 -4.46 -10.11 1.51
CA PRO A 99 -5.01 -9.36 2.63
C PRO A 99 -4.34 -7.98 2.72
N TYR A 100 -5.05 -7.03 3.31
CA TYR A 100 -4.50 -5.71 3.60
C TYR A 100 -4.83 -5.27 5.01
N VAL A 101 -3.99 -4.38 5.55
CA VAL A 101 -4.21 -3.70 6.83
C VAL A 101 -4.36 -2.20 6.59
N ILE A 102 -5.22 -1.56 7.37
CA ILE A 102 -5.51 -0.13 7.27
C ILE A 102 -4.97 0.54 8.53
N ASP A 103 -4.14 1.57 8.37
CA ASP A 103 -3.78 2.46 9.48
C ASP A 103 -4.99 3.31 9.87
N THR A 104 -5.59 2.99 11.02
CA THR A 104 -6.71 3.73 11.63
C THR A 104 -6.25 4.72 12.70
N SER A 105 -4.94 4.95 12.85
CA SER A 105 -4.39 5.74 13.96
C SER A 105 -5.04 7.13 14.10
N ARG A 106 -5.42 7.78 12.99
CA ARG A 106 -5.89 9.18 12.98
C ARG A 106 -7.07 9.45 12.04
N ASN A 107 -7.76 8.42 11.55
CA ASN A 107 -8.81 8.59 10.52
C ASN A 107 -10.25 8.70 11.07
N GLY A 108 -10.42 8.88 12.38
CA GLY A 108 -11.75 8.91 13.03
C GLY A 108 -12.62 10.12 12.67
N ASN A 109 -12.06 11.13 12.00
CA ASN A 109 -12.83 12.25 11.43
C ASN A 109 -12.54 12.45 9.92
N GLY A 110 -12.09 11.40 9.25
CA GLY A 110 -11.79 11.39 7.80
C GLY A 110 -10.65 12.33 7.39
N SER A 111 -10.45 12.46 6.08
CA SER A 111 -9.48 13.38 5.48
C SER A 111 -10.17 14.66 5.04
N ASN A 112 -9.46 15.79 5.10
CA ASN A 112 -9.82 17.05 4.45
C ASN A 112 -8.92 17.35 3.24
N GLY A 113 -8.13 16.36 2.78
CA GLY A 113 -7.15 16.49 1.70
C GLY A 113 -5.75 16.92 2.16
N GLU A 114 -5.62 17.49 3.36
CA GLU A 114 -4.32 17.81 3.96
C GLU A 114 -3.74 16.60 4.68
N TRP A 115 -2.43 16.40 4.55
CA TRP A 115 -1.72 15.29 5.21
C TRP A 115 -0.80 15.76 6.35
N CYS A 116 -0.29 16.99 6.26
CA CYS A 116 0.69 17.53 7.21
C CYS A 116 0.01 18.27 8.35
N ASN A 117 -0.21 17.58 9.47
CA ASN A 117 -0.77 18.12 10.72
C ASN A 117 -2.10 18.91 10.58
N PRO A 118 -3.11 18.41 9.84
CA PRO A 118 -4.40 19.09 9.74
C PRO A 118 -5.13 19.17 11.07
N GLY A 119 -5.79 20.30 11.30
CA GLY A 119 -6.67 20.49 12.45
C GLY A 119 -7.90 19.58 12.43
N GLY A 120 -8.42 19.27 13.61
CA GLY A 120 -9.72 18.60 13.77
C GLY A 120 -9.77 17.11 13.40
N ARG A 121 -8.62 16.42 13.28
CA ARG A 121 -8.58 14.96 13.15
C ARG A 121 -8.90 14.27 14.48
N ARG A 122 -9.24 12.97 14.44
CA ARG A 122 -9.53 12.13 15.61
C ARG A 122 -8.91 10.75 15.44
N THR A 123 -8.59 10.09 16.54
CA THR A 123 -8.20 8.67 16.52
C THR A 123 -9.31 7.82 15.89
N GLY A 124 -8.94 6.82 15.10
CA GLY A 124 -9.89 5.87 14.51
C GLY A 124 -10.21 4.69 15.43
N ALA A 125 -10.81 3.65 14.83
CA ALA A 125 -11.18 2.39 15.48
C ALA A 125 -9.97 1.54 15.90
#